data_AF-A0A1F7BG59-F1
#
_entry.id   AF-A0A1F7BG59-F1
#
_cell.length_a   1.000
_cell.length_b   1.000
_cell.length_c   1.000
_cell.angle_alpha   90.00
_cell.angle_beta   90.00
_cell.angle_gamma   90.00
#
_symmetry.space_group_name_H-M   'P 1'
#
loop_
_entity.id
_entity.type
_entity.pdbx_description
1 polymer ?
#
loop_
_entity_poly.entity_id
_entity_poly.type
_entity_poly.pdbx_seq_one_letter_code
_entity_poly.pdbx_strand_id
1 'polypeptide(L)'
;MASAKKPRQLLEFALIFAAIYLLSQFALKTFFPERFGGEPALPVLSIHAVDATVKGGHHPLLTLKNGTTKDLTLANRCPMPPVDVYFAATGEPDMTKEPLKTEETALPCAPLTIVPTGESMQIDLAPWKYSLFGAFGNYAVRLPLTEKSADQPDVVAKFSIHEAGVFTQIFRTFITKPFLNFLIFIASLLPDHSLGIAIIILTIVVKLILFFPTQHALQGQKEMQKLQPKLDELKKRYGDDPKKMQEETMKLWKEHKVNPFQSCLPMLVQFPVLIGLFYVIRDGSVLALSQHLIYGFYSHLSWTFGTQFLWLDLLKPDIYVMPAALVILQFLQMKLTFTLNDRKKAKEKVVDVGDKKKEPMSPQKMQQNIMLYGLPIMIGVFAFQFPAAVSLYWGVSTLFGIGQQLVVNRKTT
;
A
#
# COMPACT_ATOMS: atom_id res chain seq x y z
N MET A 1 -52.90 -15.24 23.54
CA MET A 1 -52.53 -16.55 22.96
C MET A 1 -51.73 -16.32 21.67
N ALA A 2 -50.41 -16.25 21.74
CA ALA A 2 -49.57 -16.14 20.53
C ALA A 2 -48.12 -16.56 20.84
N SER A 3 -47.86 -17.86 20.99
CA SER A 3 -46.49 -18.38 20.93
C SER A 3 -46.50 -19.89 20.74
N ALA A 4 -46.50 -20.35 19.47
CA ALA A 4 -46.25 -21.75 19.12
C ALA A 4 -45.87 -22.01 17.65
N LYS A 5 -45.95 -20.99 16.75
CA LYS A 5 -45.80 -21.23 15.30
C LYS A 5 -44.38 -21.00 14.72
N LYS A 6 -43.46 -20.40 15.47
CA LYS A 6 -42.13 -19.97 14.96
C LYS A 6 -41.08 -21.09 14.74
N PRO A 7 -40.96 -22.16 15.57
CA PRO A 7 -39.88 -23.13 15.39
C PRO A 7 -40.10 -24.09 14.21
N ARG A 8 -41.36 -24.31 13.81
CA ARG A 8 -41.73 -25.23 12.72
C ARG A 8 -41.36 -24.67 11.34
N GLN A 9 -41.49 -23.36 11.14
CA GLN A 9 -41.13 -22.68 9.89
C GLN A 9 -39.61 -22.60 9.66
N LEU A 10 -38.82 -22.45 10.73
CA LEU A 10 -37.36 -22.49 10.66
C LEU A 10 -36.84 -23.88 10.31
N LEU A 11 -37.45 -24.92 10.87
CA LEU A 11 -37.12 -26.31 10.56
C LEU A 11 -37.47 -26.67 9.10
N GLU A 12 -38.65 -26.26 8.63
CA GLU A 12 -39.07 -26.44 7.23
C GLU A 12 -38.14 -25.71 6.26
N PHE A 13 -37.75 -24.47 6.57
CA PHE A 13 -36.78 -23.73 5.75
C PHE A 13 -35.40 -24.41 5.72
N ALA A 14 -34.91 -24.89 6.86
CA ALA A 14 -33.64 -25.61 6.94
C ALA A 14 -33.67 -26.93 6.14
N LEU A 15 -34.78 -27.68 6.19
CA LEU A 15 -34.95 -28.92 5.45
C LEU A 15 -35.03 -28.68 3.93
N ILE A 16 -35.76 -27.64 3.51
CA ILE A 16 -35.85 -27.25 2.09
C ILE A 16 -34.48 -26.79 1.59
N PHE A 17 -33.77 -25.96 2.36
CA PHE A 17 -32.44 -25.52 2.00
C PHE A 17 -31.45 -26.68 1.91
N ALA A 18 -31.49 -27.61 2.86
CA ALA A 18 -30.65 -28.82 2.84
C ALA A 18 -30.98 -29.70 1.63
N ALA A 19 -32.25 -29.88 1.29
CA ALA A 19 -32.66 -30.67 0.13
C ALA A 19 -32.20 -30.02 -1.19
N ILE A 20 -32.37 -28.70 -1.35
CA ILE A 20 -31.91 -27.95 -2.53
C ILE A 20 -30.38 -27.99 -2.60
N TYR A 21 -29.68 -27.81 -1.49
CA TYR A 21 -28.23 -27.89 -1.43
C TYR A 21 -27.74 -29.28 -1.85
N LEU A 22 -28.30 -30.35 -1.30
CA LEU A 22 -27.92 -31.72 -1.64
C LEU A 22 -28.24 -32.08 -3.10
N LEU A 23 -29.41 -31.67 -3.60
CA LEU A 23 -29.76 -31.82 -5.02
C LEU A 23 -28.82 -31.03 -5.93
N SER A 24 -28.44 -29.81 -5.55
CA SER A 24 -27.49 -29.00 -6.31
C SER A 24 -26.10 -29.64 -6.34
N GLN A 25 -25.63 -30.17 -5.20
CA GLN A 25 -24.36 -30.89 -5.13
C GLN A 25 -24.39 -32.17 -5.97
N PHE A 26 -25.48 -32.93 -5.90
CA PHE A 26 -25.67 -34.12 -6.72
C PHE A 26 -25.68 -33.78 -8.23
N ALA A 27 -26.43 -32.75 -8.62
CA ALA A 27 -26.47 -32.28 -10.01
C ALA A 27 -25.10 -31.76 -10.47
N LEU A 28 -24.40 -30.96 -9.66
CA LEU A 28 -23.07 -30.47 -9.98
C LEU A 28 -22.06 -31.61 -10.15
N LYS A 29 -22.10 -32.63 -9.28
CA LYS A 29 -21.25 -33.82 -9.38
C LYS A 29 -21.57 -34.68 -10.60
N THR A 30 -22.84 -34.82 -10.96
CA THR A 30 -23.30 -35.69 -12.05
C THR A 30 -23.09 -35.07 -13.43
N PHE A 31 -23.37 -33.77 -13.57
CA PHE A 31 -23.31 -33.06 -14.86
C PHE A 31 -21.96 -32.37 -15.10
N PHE A 32 -21.20 -32.07 -14.05
CA PHE A 32 -19.86 -31.47 -14.15
C PHE A 32 -18.81 -32.31 -13.41
N PRO A 33 -18.63 -33.58 -13.79
CA PRO A 33 -17.74 -34.51 -13.08
C PRO A 33 -16.29 -34.00 -13.04
N GLU A 34 -15.79 -33.35 -14.09
CA GLU A 34 -14.42 -32.82 -14.09
C GLU A 34 -14.16 -31.71 -13.06
N ARG A 35 -15.20 -30.99 -12.63
CA ARG A 35 -15.08 -29.86 -11.70
C ARG A 35 -15.55 -30.20 -10.28
N PHE A 36 -16.46 -31.16 -10.14
CA PHE A 36 -17.08 -31.50 -8.86
C PHE A 36 -17.15 -33.01 -8.57
N GLY A 37 -17.03 -33.87 -9.59
CA GLY A 37 -17.19 -35.32 -9.50
C GLY A 37 -15.89 -36.08 -9.77
N GLY A 38 -14.98 -36.05 -8.81
CA GLY A 38 -13.82 -36.95 -8.78
C GLY A 38 -13.16 -36.90 -7.41
N GLU A 39 -12.78 -38.06 -6.86
CA GLU A 39 -11.66 -38.10 -5.92
C GLU A 39 -10.45 -37.45 -6.60
N PRO A 40 -9.64 -36.64 -5.90
CA PRO A 40 -8.53 -35.93 -6.52
C PRO A 40 -7.57 -36.92 -7.18
N ALA A 41 -7.46 -36.83 -8.51
CA ALA A 41 -6.52 -37.62 -9.29
C ALA A 41 -5.07 -37.20 -8.95
N LEU A 42 -4.40 -38.10 -8.22
CA LEU A 42 -2.96 -38.40 -8.18
C LEU A 42 -1.94 -37.45 -7.50
N PRO A 43 -0.84 -38.04 -6.98
CA PRO A 43 0.10 -37.42 -6.06
C PRO A 43 1.18 -36.63 -6.81
N VAL A 44 0.83 -35.47 -7.35
CA VAL A 44 1.78 -34.70 -8.18
C VAL A 44 2.45 -33.63 -7.33
N LEU A 45 3.76 -33.79 -7.14
CA LEU A 45 4.63 -32.71 -6.67
C LEU A 45 4.63 -31.60 -7.71
N SER A 46 4.37 -30.36 -7.31
CA SER A 46 4.38 -29.23 -8.24
C SER A 46 5.14 -28.03 -7.70
N ILE A 47 5.82 -27.32 -8.59
CA ILE A 47 6.49 -26.05 -8.29
C ILE A 47 6.03 -25.01 -9.30
N HIS A 48 5.64 -23.85 -8.80
CA HIS A 48 5.18 -22.73 -9.63
C HIS A 48 5.81 -21.44 -9.14
N ALA A 49 6.18 -20.54 -10.06
CA ALA A 49 6.50 -19.18 -9.66
C ALA A 49 5.22 -18.49 -9.16
N VAL A 50 5.32 -17.76 -8.04
CA VAL A 50 4.22 -16.94 -7.54
C VAL A 50 3.85 -15.88 -8.56
N ASP A 51 4.86 -15.25 -9.15
CA ASP A 51 4.74 -14.29 -10.24
C ASP A 51 5.42 -14.83 -11.49
N ALA A 52 4.67 -14.95 -12.60
CA ALA A 52 5.24 -15.32 -13.89
C ALA A 52 6.21 -14.26 -14.45
N THR A 53 6.03 -13.01 -14.01
CA THR A 53 6.88 -11.87 -14.41
C THR A 53 7.32 -11.11 -13.17
N VAL A 54 8.63 -11.09 -12.91
CA VAL A 54 9.25 -10.41 -11.78
C VAL A 54 9.85 -9.10 -12.26
N LYS A 55 9.51 -8.01 -11.58
CA LYS A 55 10.06 -6.68 -11.90
C LYS A 55 11.52 -6.61 -11.44
N GLY A 56 12.38 -6.03 -12.26
CA GLY A 56 13.79 -5.79 -11.93
C GLY A 56 13.94 -5.09 -10.59
N GLY A 57 14.90 -5.54 -9.78
CA GLY A 57 15.05 -5.08 -8.40
C GLY A 57 14.09 -5.72 -7.40
N HIS A 58 13.29 -6.72 -7.77
CA HIS A 58 12.63 -7.66 -6.86
C HIS A 58 13.24 -9.07 -7.01
N HIS A 59 12.89 -10.00 -6.13
CA HIS A 59 13.34 -11.39 -6.18
C HIS A 59 12.15 -12.31 -6.50
N PRO A 60 12.40 -13.46 -7.15
CA PRO A 60 11.36 -14.44 -7.41
C PRO A 60 10.95 -15.18 -6.13
N LEU A 61 9.66 -15.53 -6.05
CA LEU A 61 9.10 -16.42 -5.03
C LEU A 61 8.53 -17.65 -5.74
N LEU A 62 8.75 -18.82 -5.17
CA LEU A 62 8.22 -20.08 -5.69
C LEU A 62 7.24 -20.70 -4.68
N THR A 63 6.16 -21.29 -5.17
CA THR A 63 5.26 -22.13 -4.39
C THR A 63 5.54 -23.58 -4.73
N LEU A 64 5.97 -24.34 -3.73
CA LEU A 64 6.17 -25.77 -3.80
C LEU A 64 5.00 -26.46 -3.10
N LYS A 65 4.26 -27.32 -3.81
CA LYS A 65 3.16 -28.11 -3.26
C LYS A 65 3.53 -29.57 -3.23
N ASN A 66 3.61 -30.15 -2.02
CA ASN A 66 3.88 -31.57 -1.85
C ASN A 66 2.58 -32.38 -2.01
N GLY A 67 2.27 -32.79 -3.24
CA GLY A 67 1.19 -33.73 -3.51
C GLY A 67 1.54 -35.19 -3.23
N THR A 68 2.76 -35.51 -2.79
CA THR A 68 3.22 -36.89 -2.62
C THR A 68 2.73 -37.50 -1.29
N THR A 69 2.83 -38.82 -1.15
CA THR A 69 2.41 -39.55 0.06
C THR A 69 3.46 -39.56 1.18
N LYS A 70 4.61 -38.92 0.95
CA LYS A 70 5.70 -38.81 1.91
C LYS A 70 6.09 -37.35 2.08
N ASP A 71 6.65 -37.05 3.24
CA ASP A 71 7.18 -35.72 3.49
C ASP A 71 8.39 -35.47 2.61
N LEU A 72 8.41 -34.30 1.97
CA LEU A 72 9.49 -33.91 1.07
C LEU A 72 10.55 -33.16 1.87
N THR A 73 11.76 -33.71 1.90
CA THR A 73 12.92 -33.03 2.51
C THR A 73 13.77 -32.41 1.41
N LEU A 74 13.97 -31.09 1.46
CA LEU A 74 14.85 -30.39 0.53
C LEU A 74 16.29 -30.45 1.04
N ALA A 75 17.24 -30.77 0.15
CA ALA A 75 18.65 -30.80 0.50
C ALA A 75 19.15 -29.40 0.88
N ASN A 76 19.90 -29.29 1.98
CA ASN A 76 20.62 -28.07 2.31
C ASN A 76 21.84 -27.95 1.38
N ARG A 77 21.79 -27.00 0.45
CA ARG A 77 22.83 -26.78 -0.57
C ARG A 77 23.58 -25.46 -0.40
N CYS A 78 23.40 -24.74 0.70
CA CYS A 78 24.00 -23.41 0.86
C CYS A 78 25.53 -23.43 0.62
N PRO A 79 26.11 -22.49 -0.16
CA PRO A 79 25.56 -21.23 -0.68
C PRO A 79 24.67 -21.35 -1.93
N MET A 80 24.42 -22.54 -2.46
CA MET A 80 23.47 -22.74 -3.56
C MET A 80 22.02 -22.75 -3.08
N PRO A 81 21.06 -22.31 -3.92
CA PRO A 81 19.65 -22.50 -3.63
C PRO A 81 19.26 -23.99 -3.57
N PRO A 82 18.14 -24.32 -2.92
CA PRO A 82 17.57 -25.68 -2.89
C PRO A 82 17.12 -26.20 -4.26
N VAL A 83 17.18 -25.35 -5.28
CA VAL A 83 16.68 -25.56 -6.62
C VAL A 83 17.78 -25.29 -7.64
N ASP A 84 17.75 -25.97 -8.77
CA ASP A 84 18.66 -25.70 -9.88
C ASP A 84 18.10 -24.57 -10.75
N VAL A 85 18.94 -23.58 -11.07
CA VAL A 85 18.53 -22.38 -11.80
C VAL A 85 19.16 -22.35 -13.18
N TYR A 86 18.36 -22.05 -14.20
CA TYR A 86 18.77 -21.93 -15.60
C TYR A 86 18.31 -20.56 -16.12
N PHE A 87 19.11 -19.96 -17.00
CA PHE A 87 18.85 -18.62 -17.53
C PHE A 87 19.05 -18.58 -19.05
N ALA A 88 18.19 -17.80 -19.72
CA ALA A 88 18.40 -17.36 -21.09
C ALA A 88 18.00 -15.89 -21.23
N ALA A 89 18.87 -15.08 -21.83
CA ALA A 89 18.58 -13.67 -22.10
C ALA A 89 17.37 -13.50 -23.07
N THR A 90 17.23 -14.43 -24.02
CA THR A 90 16.14 -14.48 -24.99
C THR A 90 15.72 -15.93 -25.24
N GLY A 91 14.43 -16.20 -25.42
CA GLY A 91 13.91 -17.56 -25.64
C GLY A 91 13.84 -18.41 -24.37
N GLU A 92 13.61 -19.72 -24.52
CA GLU A 92 13.51 -20.61 -23.36
C GLU A 92 14.88 -21.00 -22.80
N PRO A 93 15.06 -21.04 -21.46
CA PRO A 93 16.27 -21.56 -20.84
C PRO A 93 16.54 -23.01 -21.22
N ASP A 94 17.76 -23.29 -21.67
CA ASP A 94 18.22 -24.64 -21.98
C ASP A 94 18.58 -25.39 -20.69
N MET A 95 17.69 -26.29 -20.27
CA MET A 95 17.83 -27.08 -19.05
C MET A 95 18.69 -28.34 -19.21
N THR A 96 19.32 -28.53 -20.37
CA THR A 96 20.31 -29.61 -20.61
C THR A 96 21.73 -29.20 -20.21
N LYS A 97 21.99 -27.89 -20.11
CA LYS A 97 23.26 -27.33 -19.66
C LYS A 97 23.42 -27.45 -18.16
N GLU A 98 24.64 -27.22 -17.66
CA GLU A 98 24.86 -27.11 -16.22
C GLU A 98 24.04 -25.95 -15.63
N PRO A 99 23.44 -26.13 -14.43
CA PRO A 99 22.74 -25.06 -13.74
C PRO A 99 23.71 -23.95 -13.32
N LEU A 100 23.20 -22.74 -13.20
CA LEU A 100 23.96 -21.59 -12.69
C LEU A 100 24.49 -21.89 -11.28
N LYS A 101 25.72 -21.47 -11.02
CA LYS A 101 26.42 -21.65 -9.74
C LYS A 101 26.66 -20.30 -9.08
N THR A 102 26.70 -20.30 -7.75
CA THR A 102 27.02 -19.11 -6.94
C THR A 102 27.75 -19.51 -5.67
N GLU A 103 28.68 -18.66 -5.24
CA GLU A 103 29.39 -18.77 -3.96
C GLU A 103 28.93 -17.69 -2.96
N GLU A 104 28.12 -16.73 -3.42
CA GLU A 104 27.68 -15.58 -2.64
C GLU A 104 26.15 -15.53 -2.47
N THR A 105 25.74 -15.07 -1.29
CA THR A 105 24.35 -14.81 -0.93
C THR A 105 24.22 -13.44 -0.29
N ALA A 106 23.22 -12.66 -0.72
CA ALA A 106 22.91 -11.34 -0.15
C ALA A 106 22.37 -11.44 1.30
N LEU A 107 21.77 -12.56 1.66
CA LEU A 107 21.27 -12.85 3.01
C LEU A 107 21.72 -14.24 3.44
N PRO A 108 21.75 -14.53 4.76
CA PRO A 108 21.91 -15.90 5.22
C PRO A 108 20.86 -16.80 4.57
N CYS A 109 21.33 -17.81 3.84
CA CYS A 109 20.50 -18.89 3.33
C CYS A 109 19.85 -19.64 4.52
N ALA A 110 18.52 -19.79 4.54
CA ALA A 110 17.88 -20.64 5.52
C ALA A 110 17.93 -22.11 5.05
N PRO A 111 18.31 -23.07 5.90
CA PRO A 111 18.14 -24.48 5.57
C PRO A 111 16.63 -24.76 5.43
N LEU A 112 16.21 -25.28 4.28
CA LEU A 112 14.79 -25.52 4.04
C LEU A 112 14.31 -26.74 4.80
N THR A 113 13.21 -26.53 5.52
CA THR A 113 12.50 -27.52 6.30
C THR A 113 11.65 -28.43 5.43
N ILE A 114 11.36 -29.59 6.00
CA ILE A 114 10.45 -30.61 5.50
C ILE A 114 9.13 -29.96 5.06
N VAL A 115 8.67 -30.29 3.86
CA VAL A 115 7.33 -29.94 3.36
C VAL A 115 6.41 -31.14 3.61
N PRO A 116 5.48 -31.05 4.56
CA PRO A 116 4.60 -32.16 4.88
C PRO A 116 3.72 -32.58 3.70
N THR A 117 3.27 -33.83 3.75
CA THR A 117 2.34 -34.39 2.77
C THR A 117 1.07 -33.55 2.65
N GLY A 118 0.71 -33.13 1.43
CA GLY A 118 -0.47 -32.32 1.13
C GLY A 118 -0.31 -30.82 1.35
N GLU A 119 0.79 -30.37 1.94
CA GLU A 119 1.03 -28.96 2.25
C GLU A 119 1.74 -28.21 1.12
N SER A 120 1.74 -26.88 1.23
CA SER A 120 2.45 -25.97 0.31
C SER A 120 3.37 -25.05 1.09
N MET A 121 4.58 -24.83 0.56
CA MET A 121 5.59 -23.94 1.13
C MET A 121 6.02 -22.90 0.09
N GLN A 122 6.29 -21.68 0.55
CA GLN A 122 6.94 -20.67 -0.28
C GLN A 122 8.46 -20.77 -0.12
N ILE A 123 9.17 -20.90 -1.25
CA ILE A 123 10.62 -20.80 -1.32
C ILE A 123 10.95 -19.38 -1.72
N ASP A 124 11.51 -18.62 -0.78
CA ASP A 124 12.00 -17.26 -1.03
C ASP A 124 13.43 -17.28 -1.59
N LEU A 125 13.60 -16.80 -2.81
CA LEU A 125 14.89 -16.73 -3.49
C LEU A 125 15.61 -15.40 -3.29
N ALA A 126 15.14 -14.55 -2.37
CA ALA A 126 15.78 -13.30 -1.96
C ALA A 126 17.29 -13.42 -1.67
N PRO A 127 17.80 -14.47 -0.97
CA PRO A 127 19.24 -14.59 -0.71
C PRO A 127 20.10 -14.59 -1.97
N TRP A 128 19.57 -15.05 -3.10
CA TRP A 128 20.27 -15.18 -4.39
C TRP A 128 19.92 -14.09 -5.40
N LYS A 129 19.18 -13.07 -4.97
CA LYS A 129 18.67 -12.00 -5.84
C LYS A 129 19.72 -11.41 -6.77
N TYR A 130 20.90 -11.09 -6.24
CA TYR A 130 21.97 -10.44 -7.02
C TYR A 130 22.93 -11.42 -7.67
N SER A 131 23.14 -12.60 -7.07
CA SER A 131 24.09 -13.59 -7.58
C SER A 131 23.53 -14.46 -8.71
N LEU A 132 22.25 -14.84 -8.64
CA LEU A 132 21.60 -15.70 -9.65
C LEU A 132 20.50 -15.00 -10.46
N PHE A 133 19.85 -13.98 -9.89
CA PHE A 133 18.65 -13.35 -10.48
C PHE A 133 18.87 -11.87 -10.87
N GLY A 134 20.11 -11.47 -11.13
CA GLY A 134 20.46 -10.09 -11.48
C GLY A 134 20.20 -9.72 -12.95
N ALA A 135 20.18 -10.71 -13.85
CA ALA A 135 20.05 -10.48 -15.29
C ALA A 135 18.58 -10.44 -15.74
N PHE A 136 18.27 -9.63 -16.76
CA PHE A 136 16.95 -9.62 -17.39
C PHE A 136 16.84 -10.71 -18.46
N GLY A 137 15.74 -11.43 -18.46
CA GLY A 137 15.50 -12.57 -19.35
C GLY A 137 14.59 -13.62 -18.73
N ASN A 138 14.62 -14.81 -19.29
CA ASN A 138 13.80 -15.93 -18.86
C ASN A 138 14.59 -16.86 -17.94
N TYR A 139 13.92 -17.34 -16.90
CA TYR A 139 14.47 -18.27 -15.91
C TYR A 139 13.63 -19.52 -15.86
N ALA A 140 14.30 -20.65 -15.69
CA ALA A 140 13.69 -21.93 -15.37
C ALA A 140 14.34 -22.45 -14.10
N VAL A 141 13.53 -22.98 -13.20
CA VAL A 141 13.96 -23.49 -11.92
C VAL A 141 13.46 -24.92 -11.77
N ARG A 142 14.38 -25.85 -11.55
CA ARG A 142 14.12 -27.29 -11.42
C ARG A 142 14.38 -27.74 -9.98
N LEU A 143 13.53 -28.61 -9.46
CA LEU A 143 13.78 -29.24 -8.17
C LEU A 143 14.76 -30.42 -8.31
N PRO A 144 15.91 -30.43 -7.62
CA PRO A 144 16.89 -31.51 -7.64
C PRO A 144 16.41 -32.67 -6.75
N LEU A 145 15.52 -33.51 -7.27
CA LEU A 145 15.06 -34.70 -6.55
C LEU A 145 16.13 -35.79 -6.57
N THR A 146 16.47 -36.34 -5.40
CA THR A 146 17.43 -37.44 -5.22
C THR A 146 16.91 -38.79 -5.71
N GLU A 147 15.58 -39.00 -5.72
CA GLU A 147 14.93 -40.19 -6.28
C GLU A 147 14.20 -39.81 -7.56
N LYS A 148 14.88 -39.90 -8.71
CA LYS A 148 14.19 -39.84 -10.01
C LYS A 148 13.47 -41.16 -10.24
N SER A 149 12.17 -41.22 -9.92
CA SER A 149 11.32 -42.28 -10.46
C SER A 149 11.13 -42.01 -11.97
N ALA A 150 11.34 -43.03 -12.81
CA ALA A 150 11.35 -42.90 -14.27
C ALA A 150 10.03 -42.37 -14.89
N ASP A 151 8.96 -42.29 -14.09
CA ASP A 151 7.61 -41.87 -14.47
C ASP A 151 7.19 -40.49 -13.91
N GLN A 152 8.07 -39.79 -13.19
CA GLN A 152 7.77 -38.46 -12.65
C GLN A 152 8.32 -37.36 -13.57
N PRO A 153 7.47 -36.47 -14.13
CA PRO A 153 7.93 -35.38 -14.98
C PRO A 153 8.81 -34.40 -14.18
N ASP A 154 9.79 -33.80 -14.86
CA ASP A 154 10.62 -32.74 -14.30
C ASP A 154 9.73 -31.63 -13.71
N VAL A 155 9.84 -31.41 -12.39
CA VAL A 155 9.09 -30.39 -11.68
C VAL A 155 9.80 -29.04 -11.86
N VAL A 156 9.30 -28.24 -12.81
CA VAL A 156 9.93 -27.00 -13.27
C VAL A 156 8.98 -25.81 -13.13
N ALA A 157 9.51 -24.71 -12.56
CA ALA A 157 8.88 -23.40 -12.58
C ALA A 157 9.59 -22.51 -13.60
N LYS A 158 8.83 -21.84 -14.46
CA LYS A 158 9.34 -20.84 -15.40
C LYS A 158 8.82 -19.46 -15.01
N PHE A 159 9.67 -18.45 -15.11
CA PHE A 159 9.31 -17.03 -14.93
C PHE A 159 10.31 -16.15 -15.68
N SER A 160 9.99 -14.87 -15.83
CA SER A 160 10.90 -13.92 -16.45
C SER A 160 11.17 -12.73 -15.54
N ILE A 161 12.38 -12.18 -15.62
CA ILE A 161 12.75 -10.93 -14.97
C ILE A 161 12.91 -9.87 -16.03
N HIS A 162 12.15 -8.78 -15.90
CA HIS A 162 12.15 -7.69 -16.86
C HIS A 162 12.58 -6.38 -16.22
N GLU A 163 13.06 -5.47 -17.06
CA GLU A 163 13.34 -4.11 -16.62
C GLU A 163 12.07 -3.46 -16.04
N ALA A 164 12.23 -2.67 -14.98
CA ALA A 164 11.12 -1.93 -14.41
C ALA A 164 10.60 -0.92 -15.45
N GLY A 165 9.27 -0.77 -15.57
CA GLY A 165 8.70 0.21 -16.50
C GLY A 165 9.10 1.65 -16.17
N VAL A 166 9.03 2.55 -17.17
CA VAL A 166 9.51 3.94 -17.10
C VAL A 166 9.02 4.68 -15.86
N PHE A 167 7.73 4.59 -15.52
CA PHE A 167 7.18 5.22 -14.32
C PHE A 167 7.82 4.71 -13.03
N THR A 168 8.10 3.40 -12.94
CA THR A 168 8.78 2.82 -11.78
C THR A 168 10.23 3.27 -11.71
N GLN A 169 10.91 3.39 -12.85
CA GLN A 169 12.27 3.91 -12.89
C GLN A 169 12.35 5.37 -12.44
N ILE A 170 11.46 6.23 -12.95
CA ILE A 170 11.36 7.63 -12.53
C ILE A 170 11.08 7.69 -11.03
N PHE A 171 10.08 6.95 -10.55
CA PHE A 171 9.73 6.94 -9.13
C PHE A 171 10.89 6.46 -8.26
N ARG A 172 11.59 5.41 -8.68
CA ARG A 172 12.77 4.93 -7.96
C ARG A 172 13.90 5.95 -7.95
N THR A 173 14.17 6.58 -9.08
CA THR A 173 15.28 7.52 -9.26
C THR A 173 15.08 8.81 -8.47
N PHE A 174 13.87 9.36 -8.46
CA PHE A 174 13.60 10.67 -7.88
C PHE A 174 12.96 10.62 -6.49
N ILE A 175 12.36 9.49 -6.09
CA ILE A 175 11.68 9.38 -4.80
C ILE A 175 12.34 8.31 -3.92
N THR A 176 12.25 7.02 -4.26
CA THR A 176 12.65 5.96 -3.30
C THR A 176 14.16 5.93 -3.06
N LYS A 177 14.98 6.07 -4.11
CA LYS A 177 16.45 6.07 -4.00
C LYS A 177 16.93 7.27 -3.16
N PRO A 178 16.56 8.53 -3.45
CA PRO A 178 16.94 9.65 -2.58
C PRO A 178 16.48 9.48 -1.14
N PHE A 179 15.26 8.98 -0.92
CA PHE A 179 14.72 8.80 0.43
C PHE A 179 15.49 7.76 1.23
N LEU A 180 15.74 6.56 0.67
CA LEU A 180 16.51 5.52 1.35
C LEU A 180 17.91 6.02 1.69
N ASN A 181 18.62 6.63 0.73
CA ASN A 181 19.98 7.11 0.96
C ASN A 181 20.02 8.28 1.95
N PHE A 182 19.00 9.13 1.98
CA PHE A 182 18.85 10.18 3.00
C PHE A 182 18.62 9.57 4.39
N LEU A 183 17.78 8.55 4.51
CA LEU A 183 17.56 7.85 5.78
C LEU A 183 18.83 7.17 6.28
N ILE A 184 19.58 6.49 5.40
CA ILE A 184 20.90 5.91 5.72
C ILE A 184 21.85 7.00 6.21
N PHE A 185 21.95 8.12 5.47
CA PHE A 185 22.81 9.23 5.85
C PHE A 185 22.47 9.79 7.22
N ILE A 186 21.22 10.15 7.47
CA ILE A 186 20.83 10.73 8.76
C ILE A 186 21.01 9.72 9.89
N ALA A 187 20.61 8.47 9.69
CA ALA A 187 20.81 7.44 10.71
C ALA A 187 22.31 7.22 11.02
N SER A 188 23.21 7.40 10.03
CA SER A 188 24.69 7.38 10.19
C SER A 188 25.27 8.46 11.06
N LEU A 189 24.54 9.56 11.24
CA LEU A 189 24.94 10.64 12.12
C LEU A 189 24.36 10.49 13.53
N LEU A 190 23.43 9.55 13.75
CA LEU A 190 22.72 9.38 15.02
C LEU A 190 23.34 8.24 15.85
N PRO A 191 23.53 8.42 17.18
CA PRO A 191 24.15 7.42 18.06
C PRO A 191 23.47 6.05 18.03
N ASP A 192 22.13 6.02 18.01
CA ASP A 192 21.33 4.77 18.02
C ASP A 192 20.85 4.36 16.64
N HIS A 193 21.34 5.00 15.57
CA HIS A 193 20.90 4.77 14.20
C HIS A 193 19.37 4.85 14.04
N SER A 194 18.75 5.76 14.80
CA SER A 194 17.30 5.83 14.98
C SER A 194 16.58 6.16 13.68
N LEU A 195 15.80 5.21 13.18
CA LEU A 195 14.98 5.39 11.99
C LEU A 195 13.87 6.42 12.21
N GLY A 196 13.31 6.46 13.42
CA GLY A 196 12.23 7.39 13.75
C GLY A 196 12.67 8.85 13.63
N ILE A 197 13.85 9.18 14.18
CA ILE A 197 14.43 10.53 14.05
C ILE A 197 14.77 10.82 12.58
N ALA A 198 15.34 9.85 11.86
CA ALA A 198 15.63 10.01 10.44
C ALA A 198 14.36 10.32 9.62
N ILE A 199 13.24 9.65 9.90
CA ILE A 199 11.94 9.92 9.26
C ILE A 199 11.43 11.32 9.63
N ILE A 200 11.53 11.74 10.90
CA ILE A 200 11.11 13.09 11.33
C ILE A 200 11.90 14.15 10.55
N ILE A 201 13.22 14.01 10.47
CA ILE A 201 14.10 14.94 9.75
C ILE A 201 13.77 14.93 8.26
N LEU A 202 13.61 13.75 7.64
CA LEU A 202 13.18 13.63 6.24
C LEU A 202 11.87 14.38 6.00
N THR A 203 10.89 14.20 6.90
CA THR A 203 9.58 14.87 6.82
C THR A 203 9.75 16.39 6.83
N ILE A 204 10.55 16.93 7.75
CA ILE A 204 10.79 18.37 7.86
C ILE A 204 11.47 18.89 6.60
N VAL A 205 12.51 18.22 6.10
CA VAL A 205 13.21 18.60 4.86
C VAL A 205 12.26 18.62 3.67
N VAL A 206 11.46 17.56 3.48
CA VAL A 206 10.47 17.50 2.41
C VAL A 206 9.45 18.63 2.55
N LYS A 207 8.95 18.91 3.76
CA LYS A 207 8.01 20.01 4.00
C LYS A 207 8.60 21.39 3.74
N LEU A 208 9.88 21.59 4.02
CA LEU A 208 10.59 22.84 3.73
C LEU A 208 10.76 23.02 2.21
N ILE A 209 11.16 21.98 1.48
CA ILE A 209 11.24 22.00 0.01
C ILE A 209 9.86 22.34 -0.59
N LEU A 210 8.80 21.73 -0.06
CA LEU A 210 7.43 21.94 -0.52
C LEU A 210 6.75 23.16 0.12
N PHE A 211 7.46 23.96 0.91
CA PHE A 211 6.85 25.05 1.66
C PHE A 211 6.21 26.09 0.74
N PHE A 212 6.93 26.60 -0.26
CA PHE A 212 6.42 27.58 -1.20
C PHE A 212 5.18 27.12 -1.98
N PRO A 213 5.18 25.95 -2.66
CA PRO A 213 4.00 25.50 -3.39
C PRO A 213 2.81 25.23 -2.46
N THR A 214 3.04 24.69 -1.26
CA THR A 214 1.95 24.47 -0.28
C THR A 214 1.40 25.78 0.26
N GLN A 215 2.23 26.82 0.46
CA GLN A 215 1.77 28.16 0.84
C GLN A 215 0.81 28.73 -0.21
N HIS A 216 1.15 28.64 -1.49
CA HIS A 216 0.28 29.10 -2.58
C HIS A 216 -1.04 28.32 -2.62
N ALA A 217 -1.01 27.01 -2.40
CA ALA A 217 -2.21 26.18 -2.33
C ALA A 217 -3.14 26.60 -1.17
N LEU A 218 -2.58 26.87 0.02
CA LEU A 218 -3.33 27.34 1.18
C LEU A 218 -3.96 28.72 0.97
N GLN A 219 -3.26 29.63 0.29
CA GLN A 219 -3.81 30.94 -0.09
C GLN A 219 -5.00 30.77 -1.05
N GLY A 220 -4.87 29.93 -2.08
CA GLY A 220 -5.97 29.62 -3.01
C GLY A 220 -7.20 29.05 -2.31
N GLN A 221 -7.00 28.14 -1.35
CA GLN A 221 -8.07 27.60 -0.53
C GLN A 221 -8.77 28.69 0.30
N LYS A 222 -8.02 29.65 0.84
CA LYS A 222 -8.58 30.77 1.61
C LYS A 222 -9.44 31.71 0.74
N GLU A 223 -8.99 32.02 -0.48
CA GLU A 223 -9.81 32.81 -1.41
C GLU A 223 -11.10 32.08 -1.79
N MET A 224 -11.04 30.76 -2.01
CA MET A 224 -12.25 29.95 -2.23
C MET A 224 -13.22 30.02 -1.05
N GLN A 225 -12.71 29.99 0.18
CA GLN A 225 -13.53 30.14 1.39
C GLN A 225 -14.24 31.51 1.46
N LYS A 226 -13.62 32.60 0.98
CA LYS A 226 -14.26 33.92 0.91
C LYS A 226 -15.43 33.97 -0.08
N LEU A 227 -15.45 33.10 -1.09
CA LEU A 227 -16.54 33.01 -2.07
C LEU A 227 -17.73 32.18 -1.57
N GLN A 228 -17.60 31.49 -0.44
CA GLN A 228 -18.64 30.64 0.11
C GLN A 228 -20.01 31.32 0.32
N PRO A 229 -20.13 32.60 0.77
CA PRO A 229 -21.42 33.28 0.81
C PRO A 229 -22.05 33.48 -0.59
N LYS A 230 -21.26 33.86 -1.59
CA LYS A 230 -21.74 33.99 -2.98
C LYS A 230 -22.19 32.64 -3.55
N LEU A 231 -21.47 31.56 -3.23
CA LEU A 231 -21.88 30.20 -3.59
C LEU A 231 -23.20 29.78 -2.91
N ASP A 232 -23.41 30.18 -1.64
CA ASP A 232 -24.66 29.96 -0.93
C ASP A 232 -25.82 30.74 -1.61
N GLU A 233 -25.59 31.95 -2.13
CA GLU A 233 -26.58 32.71 -2.91
C GLU A 233 -26.89 32.08 -4.28
N LEU A 234 -25.87 31.65 -5.02
CA LEU A 234 -26.07 30.91 -6.29
C LEU A 234 -26.94 29.67 -6.06
N LYS A 235 -26.71 28.94 -4.95
CA LYS A 235 -27.54 27.79 -4.58
C LYS A 235 -28.99 28.18 -4.34
N LYS A 236 -29.26 29.29 -3.66
CA LYS A 236 -30.65 29.76 -3.46
C LYS A 236 -31.33 30.11 -4.77
N ARG A 237 -30.59 30.58 -5.78
CA ARG A 237 -31.14 30.99 -7.09
C ARG A 237 -31.29 29.83 -8.09
N TYR A 238 -30.35 28.88 -8.09
CA TYR A 238 -30.25 27.83 -9.12
C TYR A 238 -30.19 26.40 -8.54
N GLY A 239 -30.56 26.20 -7.28
CA GLY A 239 -30.48 24.89 -6.61
C GLY A 239 -31.27 23.78 -7.30
N ASP A 240 -32.32 24.13 -8.04
CA ASP A 240 -33.17 23.20 -8.78
C ASP A 240 -32.61 22.83 -10.17
N ASP A 241 -31.58 23.53 -10.66
CA ASP A 241 -30.93 23.28 -11.94
C ASP A 241 -29.42 23.00 -11.74
N PRO A 242 -29.01 21.73 -11.58
CA PRO A 242 -27.62 21.36 -11.37
C PRO A 242 -26.67 21.82 -12.48
N LYS A 243 -27.13 21.86 -13.74
CA LYS A 243 -26.29 22.28 -14.88
C LYS A 243 -26.00 23.77 -14.79
N LYS A 244 -27.03 24.58 -14.56
CA LYS A 244 -26.88 26.04 -14.41
C LYS A 244 -26.12 26.39 -13.13
N MET A 245 -26.32 25.65 -12.04
CA MET A 245 -25.55 25.80 -10.81
C MET A 245 -24.05 25.55 -11.03
N GLN A 246 -23.69 24.51 -11.79
CA GLN A 246 -22.31 24.23 -12.14
C GLN A 246 -21.71 25.34 -13.03
N GLU A 247 -22.44 25.80 -14.04
CA GLU A 247 -21.99 26.85 -14.96
C GLU A 247 -21.72 28.16 -14.22
N GLU A 248 -22.67 28.64 -13.42
CA GLU A 248 -22.55 29.90 -12.67
C GLU A 248 -21.49 29.79 -11.56
N THR A 249 -21.31 28.61 -10.94
CA THR A 249 -20.20 28.36 -10.01
C THR A 249 -18.84 28.49 -10.71
N MET A 250 -18.71 27.91 -11.91
CA MET A 250 -17.48 28.02 -12.70
C MET A 250 -17.22 29.45 -13.18
N LYS A 251 -18.27 30.20 -13.57
CA LYS A 251 -18.15 31.64 -13.90
C LYS A 251 -17.66 32.43 -12.70
N LEU A 252 -18.27 32.23 -11.53
CA LEU A 252 -17.85 32.88 -10.29
C LEU A 252 -16.38 32.62 -9.97
N TRP A 253 -15.91 31.37 -10.10
CA TRP A 253 -14.50 31.02 -9.88
C TRP A 253 -13.56 31.69 -10.89
N LYS A 254 -13.94 31.75 -12.17
CA LYS A 254 -13.16 32.43 -13.22
C LYS A 254 -13.07 33.94 -12.99
N GLU A 255 -14.18 34.59 -12.65
CA GLU A 255 -14.24 36.03 -12.36
C GLU A 255 -13.33 36.40 -11.19
N HIS A 256 -13.31 35.56 -10.15
CA HIS A 256 -12.48 35.78 -8.96
C HIS A 256 -11.08 35.14 -9.06
N LYS A 257 -10.73 34.56 -10.21
CA LYS A 257 -9.43 33.91 -10.51
C LYS A 257 -9.03 32.84 -9.48
N VAL A 258 -10.02 32.10 -8.96
CA VAL A 258 -9.79 31.02 -7.98
C VAL A 258 -9.74 29.67 -8.70
N ASN A 259 -8.73 28.84 -8.39
CA ASN A 259 -8.60 27.51 -8.96
C ASN A 259 -9.07 26.42 -7.96
N PRO A 260 -10.10 25.61 -8.28
CA PRO A 260 -10.58 24.55 -7.39
C PRO A 260 -9.52 23.48 -7.08
N PHE A 261 -8.57 23.22 -8.00
CA PHE A 261 -7.51 22.23 -7.81
C PHE A 261 -6.46 22.64 -6.77
N GLN A 262 -6.36 23.94 -6.44
CA GLN A 262 -5.44 24.39 -5.38
C GLN A 262 -5.82 23.80 -4.00
N SER A 263 -7.09 23.45 -3.79
CA SER A 263 -7.54 22.86 -2.52
C SER A 263 -7.10 21.40 -2.32
N CYS A 264 -6.84 20.65 -3.39
CA CYS A 264 -6.38 19.26 -3.31
C CYS A 264 -4.88 19.09 -3.59
N LEU A 265 -4.22 20.11 -4.12
CA LEU A 265 -2.80 20.09 -4.46
C LEU A 265 -1.89 19.63 -3.29
N PRO A 266 -2.07 20.07 -2.03
CA PRO A 266 -1.23 19.59 -0.93
C PRO A 266 -1.34 18.08 -0.72
N MET A 267 -2.51 17.49 -0.98
CA MET A 267 -2.76 16.06 -0.86
C MET A 267 -2.13 15.29 -2.01
N LEU A 268 -2.24 15.80 -3.23
CA LEU A 268 -1.64 15.19 -4.43
C LEU A 268 -0.12 15.12 -4.35
N VAL A 269 0.53 16.17 -3.85
CA VAL A 269 1.99 16.20 -3.67
C VAL A 269 2.41 15.25 -2.53
N GLN A 270 1.56 15.04 -1.53
CA GLN A 270 1.84 14.17 -0.39
C GLN A 270 1.86 12.68 -0.78
N PHE A 271 1.00 12.23 -1.71
CA PHE A 271 0.88 10.81 -2.06
C PHE A 271 2.19 10.19 -2.59
N PRO A 272 2.90 10.78 -3.58
CA PRO A 272 4.17 10.24 -4.05
C PRO A 272 5.21 10.09 -2.93
N VAL A 273 5.29 11.07 -2.02
CA VAL A 273 6.21 11.04 -0.89
C VAL A 273 5.86 9.90 0.05
N LEU A 274 4.59 9.74 0.37
CA LEU A 274 4.12 8.68 1.26
C LEU A 274 4.34 7.28 0.66
N ILE A 275 3.99 7.10 -0.60
CA ILE A 275 4.23 5.85 -1.34
C ILE A 275 5.73 5.57 -1.39
N GLY A 276 6.55 6.61 -1.58
CA GLY A 276 8.00 6.52 -1.60
C GLY A 276 8.55 6.00 -0.29
N LEU A 277 8.14 6.61 0.82
CA LEU A 277 8.54 6.17 2.16
C LEU A 277 8.06 4.74 2.44
N PHE A 278 6.83 4.38 2.07
CA PHE A 278 6.32 3.02 2.24
C PHE A 278 7.21 1.99 1.53
N TYR A 279 7.54 2.20 0.26
CA TYR A 279 8.42 1.29 -0.47
C TYR A 279 9.85 1.28 0.08
N VAL A 280 10.35 2.41 0.56
CA VAL A 280 11.67 2.49 1.21
C VAL A 280 11.69 1.69 2.51
N ILE A 281 10.65 1.76 3.33
CA ILE A 281 10.58 1.00 4.58
C ILE A 281 10.38 -0.48 4.28
N ARG A 282 9.49 -0.83 3.34
CA ARG A 282 9.21 -2.22 2.99
C ARG A 282 10.41 -2.88 2.31
N ASP A 283 10.88 -2.30 1.20
CA ASP A 283 11.91 -2.88 0.35
C ASP A 283 13.32 -2.55 0.85
N GLY A 284 13.49 -1.49 1.65
CA GLY A 284 14.76 -1.04 2.23
C GLY A 284 14.99 -1.46 3.69
N SER A 285 14.03 -2.13 4.33
CA SER A 285 14.21 -2.74 5.67
C SER A 285 15.36 -3.74 5.70
N VAL A 286 15.64 -4.39 4.57
CA VAL A 286 16.72 -5.34 4.41
C VAL A 286 17.69 -4.81 3.36
N LEU A 287 18.65 -4.01 3.79
CA LEU A 287 19.54 -3.25 2.91
C LEU A 287 20.29 -4.12 1.88
N ALA A 288 20.65 -5.34 2.28
CA ALA A 288 21.32 -6.29 1.40
C ALA A 288 20.46 -6.72 0.20
N LEU A 289 19.13 -6.66 0.31
CA LEU A 289 18.20 -6.87 -0.80
C LEU A 289 17.94 -5.59 -1.59
N SER A 290 18.40 -4.42 -1.16
CA SER A 290 18.03 -3.12 -1.72
C SER A 290 19.17 -2.43 -2.45
N GLN A 291 20.28 -3.12 -2.75
CA GLN A 291 21.48 -2.57 -3.41
C GLN A 291 21.17 -1.65 -4.61
N HIS A 292 20.20 -2.01 -5.45
CA HIS A 292 19.77 -1.19 -6.60
C HIS A 292 19.21 0.20 -6.23
N LEU A 293 18.75 0.39 -4.98
CA LEU A 293 18.27 1.65 -4.41
C LEU A 293 19.34 2.38 -3.58
N ILE A 294 20.57 1.87 -3.49
CA ILE A 294 21.65 2.49 -2.72
C ILE A 294 22.58 3.24 -3.69
N TYR A 295 23.16 4.35 -3.26
CA TYR A 295 24.22 5.02 -4.02
C TYR A 295 25.56 4.28 -3.85
N GLY A 296 26.40 4.27 -4.88
CA GLY A 296 27.63 3.47 -4.90
C GLY A 296 28.59 3.76 -3.74
N PHE A 297 28.61 4.98 -3.21
CA PHE A 297 29.42 5.32 -2.04
C PHE A 297 28.87 4.77 -0.72
N TYR A 298 27.63 4.29 -0.68
CA TYR A 298 27.03 3.61 0.47
C TYR A 298 26.98 2.08 0.32
N SER A 299 27.46 1.51 -0.78
CA SER A 299 27.32 0.07 -1.07
C SER A 299 28.11 -0.83 -0.11
N HIS A 300 29.17 -0.31 0.52
CA HIS A 300 30.03 -1.05 1.44
C HIS A 300 29.51 -1.06 2.88
N LEU A 301 28.42 -0.35 3.16
CA LEU A 301 27.89 -0.19 4.50
C LEU A 301 26.87 -1.28 4.82
N SER A 302 27.14 -2.10 5.85
CA SER A 302 26.20 -3.05 6.43
C SER A 302 25.42 -2.39 7.55
N TRP A 303 24.30 -1.77 7.20
CA TRP A 303 23.50 -0.96 8.10
C TRP A 303 22.29 -1.70 8.65
N THR A 304 22.05 -1.54 9.95
CA THR A 304 20.82 -1.95 10.63
C THR A 304 20.17 -0.72 11.25
N PHE A 305 19.00 -0.34 10.75
CA PHE A 305 18.24 0.77 11.32
C PHE A 305 17.74 0.41 12.73
N GLY A 306 17.83 1.36 13.66
CA GLY A 306 17.08 1.30 14.91
C GLY A 306 15.59 1.47 14.61
N THR A 307 14.88 0.35 14.47
CA THR A 307 13.45 0.31 14.07
C THR A 307 12.49 0.63 15.20
N GLN A 308 12.96 0.55 16.45
CA GLN A 308 12.20 0.95 17.62
C GLN A 308 12.30 2.46 17.81
N PHE A 309 11.17 3.13 17.92
CA PHE A 309 11.10 4.55 18.22
C PHE A 309 9.95 4.85 19.17
N LEU A 310 10.26 5.31 20.38
CA LEU A 310 9.29 5.38 21.47
C LEU A 310 8.68 4.00 21.76
N TRP A 311 7.36 3.84 21.66
CA TRP A 311 6.66 2.56 21.79
C TRP A 311 6.39 1.87 20.42
N LEU A 312 6.91 2.42 19.32
CA LEU A 312 6.58 2.00 17.97
C LEU A 312 7.64 1.07 17.39
N ASP A 313 7.21 -0.06 16.85
CA ASP A 313 7.96 -0.82 15.85
C ASP A 313 7.65 -0.23 14.47
N LEU A 314 8.59 0.55 13.92
CA LEU A 314 8.37 1.32 12.69
C LEU A 314 8.11 0.45 11.44
N LEU A 315 8.47 -0.84 11.48
CA LEU A 315 8.24 -1.78 10.39
C LEU A 315 6.84 -2.40 10.41
N LYS A 316 6.13 -2.32 11.54
CA LYS A 316 4.81 -2.93 11.73
C LYS A 316 3.73 -1.88 11.94
N PRO A 317 2.47 -2.16 11.61
CA PRO A 317 1.38 -1.25 11.97
C PRO A 317 1.24 -1.13 13.49
N ASP A 318 1.11 0.09 14.00
CA ASP A 318 0.70 0.34 15.38
C ASP A 318 -0.81 0.56 15.42
N ILE A 319 -1.56 -0.48 15.77
CA ILE A 319 -3.03 -0.45 15.71
C ILE A 319 -3.67 0.28 16.89
N TYR A 320 -2.92 0.54 17.97
CA TYR A 320 -3.50 1.03 19.22
C TYR A 320 -3.46 2.56 19.33
N VAL A 321 -2.31 3.18 19.03
CA VAL A 321 -2.12 4.62 19.27
C VAL A 321 -2.23 5.42 17.98
N MET A 322 -1.55 5.00 16.92
CA MET A 322 -1.43 5.78 15.68
C MET A 322 -2.77 6.11 15.00
N PRO A 323 -3.72 5.17 14.80
CA PRO A 323 -5.00 5.49 14.17
C PRO A 323 -5.76 6.59 14.89
N ALA A 324 -5.91 6.49 16.22
CA ALA A 324 -6.62 7.49 17.01
C ALA A 324 -5.88 8.83 17.02
N ALA A 325 -4.55 8.80 17.20
CA ALA A 325 -3.72 10.01 17.19
C ALA A 325 -3.82 10.76 15.85
N LEU A 326 -3.73 10.05 14.71
CA LEU A 326 -3.84 10.66 13.39
C LEU A 326 -5.25 11.19 13.09
N VAL A 327 -6.31 10.50 13.50
CA VAL A 327 -7.69 11.00 13.36
C VAL A 327 -7.84 12.32 14.12
N ILE A 328 -7.44 12.36 15.39
CA ILE A 328 -7.53 13.56 16.23
C ILE A 328 -6.71 14.69 15.61
N LEU A 329 -5.44 14.41 15.28
CA LEU A 329 -4.52 15.40 14.76
C LEU A 329 -4.98 15.95 13.41
N GLN A 330 -5.44 15.10 12.49
CA GLN A 330 -5.98 15.51 11.21
C GLN A 330 -7.28 16.31 11.37
N PHE A 331 -8.16 15.87 12.27
CA PHE A 331 -9.38 16.61 12.58
C PHE A 331 -9.08 18.01 13.11
N LEU A 332 -8.10 18.15 14.01
CA LEU A 332 -7.64 19.45 14.51
C LEU A 332 -7.07 20.32 13.39
N GLN A 333 -6.28 19.76 12.49
CA GLN A 333 -5.78 20.47 11.30
C GLN A 333 -6.94 20.99 10.44
N MET A 334 -7.89 20.14 10.09
CA MET A 334 -9.04 20.53 9.25
C MET A 334 -9.92 21.56 9.95
N LYS A 335 -10.15 21.40 11.26
CA LYS A 335 -10.91 22.37 12.05
C LYS A 335 -10.23 23.74 12.04
N LEU A 336 -8.90 23.81 12.15
CA LEU A 336 -8.16 25.08 12.06
C LEU A 336 -8.29 25.73 10.68
N THR A 337 -8.32 24.93 9.61
CA THR A 337 -8.51 25.42 8.24
C THR A 337 -9.93 25.96 8.01
N PHE A 338 -10.96 25.41 8.66
CA PHE A 338 -12.37 25.78 8.42
C PHE A 338 -12.99 26.73 9.46
N THR A 339 -12.49 26.81 10.70
CA THR A 339 -13.09 27.64 11.78
C THR A 339 -13.03 29.15 11.52
N LEU A 340 -12.21 29.62 10.58
CA LEU A 340 -12.23 31.02 10.14
C LEU A 340 -13.57 31.43 9.51
N ASN A 341 -14.30 30.48 8.91
CA ASN A 341 -15.58 30.75 8.25
C ASN A 341 -16.73 30.89 9.25
N ASP A 342 -16.74 30.14 10.34
CA ASP A 342 -17.81 30.22 11.34
C ASP A 342 -17.80 31.55 12.09
N ARG A 343 -16.61 32.12 12.37
CA ARG A 343 -16.49 33.43 13.02
C ARG A 343 -16.96 34.59 12.11
N LYS A 344 -16.72 34.51 10.80
CA LYS A 344 -17.22 35.51 9.84
C LYS A 344 -18.72 35.37 9.57
N LYS A 345 -19.21 34.14 9.35
CA LYS A 345 -20.66 33.88 9.21
C LYS A 345 -21.44 34.23 10.49
N ALA A 346 -20.87 34.04 11.67
CA ALA A 346 -21.51 34.44 12.93
C ALA A 346 -21.60 35.96 13.10
N LYS A 347 -20.63 36.73 12.60
CA LYS A 347 -20.72 38.21 12.59
C LYS A 347 -21.76 38.74 11.60
N GLU A 348 -21.97 38.05 10.47
CA GLU A 348 -22.93 38.43 9.43
C GLU A 348 -24.38 37.98 9.75
N LYS A 349 -24.53 36.85 10.46
CA LYS A 349 -25.84 36.26 10.83
C LYS A 349 -26.56 36.95 11.99
N VAL A 350 -26.00 37.98 12.63
CA VAL A 350 -26.69 38.70 13.71
C VAL A 350 -27.92 39.47 13.20
N VAL A 351 -28.12 39.59 11.88
CA VAL A 351 -29.20 40.39 11.28
C VAL A 351 -30.40 39.58 10.78
N ASP A 352 -30.34 38.25 10.68
CA ASP A 352 -31.45 37.47 10.11
C ASP A 352 -31.91 36.36 11.07
N VAL A 353 -32.90 36.70 11.91
CA VAL A 353 -33.63 35.74 12.74
C VAL A 353 -34.80 35.19 11.90
N GLY A 354 -34.52 34.11 11.17
CA GLY A 354 -35.50 33.38 10.36
C GLY A 354 -35.33 31.86 10.48
N ASP A 355 -36.47 31.19 10.66
CA ASP A 355 -36.68 29.78 11.00
C ASP A 355 -35.68 28.74 10.43
N LYS A 356 -35.14 27.87 11.30
CA LYS A 356 -34.29 26.73 10.93
C LYS A 356 -35.11 25.56 10.41
N LYS A 357 -35.56 25.62 9.15
CA LYS A 357 -35.87 24.38 8.40
C LYS A 357 -34.55 23.65 8.09
N LYS A 358 -34.47 22.35 8.40
CA LYS A 358 -33.35 21.47 8.02
C LYS A 358 -33.34 21.32 6.50
N GLU A 359 -32.65 22.23 5.81
CA GLU A 359 -32.36 22.08 4.39
C GLU A 359 -31.51 20.82 4.15
N PRO A 360 -31.74 20.06 3.06
CA PRO A 360 -30.85 18.98 2.65
C PRO A 360 -29.43 19.52 2.41
N MET A 361 -28.44 18.74 2.84
CA MET A 361 -27.02 19.08 2.79
C MET A 361 -26.59 19.32 1.33
N SER A 362 -26.01 20.48 1.01
CA SER A 362 -25.56 20.78 -0.37
C SER A 362 -24.34 19.96 -0.77
N PRO A 363 -24.09 19.71 -2.07
CA PRO A 363 -22.88 19.05 -2.55
C PRO A 363 -21.58 19.70 -2.05
N GLN A 364 -21.54 21.03 -1.94
CA GLN A 364 -20.39 21.77 -1.39
C GLN A 364 -20.23 21.56 0.12
N LYS A 365 -21.33 21.57 0.90
CA LYS A 365 -21.29 21.27 2.34
C LYS A 365 -20.95 19.80 2.59
N MET A 366 -21.39 18.89 1.71
CA MET A 366 -21.02 17.49 1.72
C MET A 366 -19.52 17.32 1.48
N GLN A 367 -18.95 18.00 0.46
CA GLN A 367 -17.51 17.98 0.21
C GLN A 367 -16.71 18.52 1.42
N GLN A 368 -17.18 19.60 2.05
CA GLN A 368 -16.57 20.13 3.27
C GLN A 368 -16.65 19.13 4.43
N ASN A 369 -17.80 18.47 4.63
CA ASN A 369 -17.98 17.46 5.68
C ASN A 369 -17.14 16.21 5.43
N ILE A 370 -17.00 15.77 4.18
CA ILE A 370 -16.09 14.69 3.80
C ILE A 370 -14.65 15.08 4.13
N MET A 371 -14.24 16.30 3.83
CA MET A 371 -12.89 16.77 4.15
C MET A 371 -12.67 16.91 5.67
N LEU A 372 -13.66 17.39 6.42
CA LEU A 372 -13.56 17.61 7.86
C LEU A 372 -13.63 16.32 8.67
N TYR A 373 -14.50 15.37 8.31
CA TYR A 373 -14.75 14.14 9.07
C TYR A 373 -14.32 12.88 8.33
N GLY A 374 -14.62 12.78 7.03
CA GLY A 374 -14.30 11.60 6.24
C GLY A 374 -12.80 11.36 6.08
N LEU A 375 -12.05 12.41 5.70
CA LEU A 375 -10.60 12.31 5.49
C LEU A 375 -9.83 11.88 6.75
N PRO A 376 -10.05 12.47 7.95
CA PRO A 376 -9.43 11.98 9.18
C PRO A 376 -9.73 10.50 9.47
N ILE A 377 -10.98 10.07 9.33
CA ILE A 377 -11.37 8.67 9.56
C ILE A 377 -10.66 7.75 8.56
N MET A 378 -10.61 8.12 7.28
CA MET A 378 -9.92 7.36 6.25
C MET A 378 -8.43 7.20 6.56
N ILE A 379 -7.78 8.25 7.07
CA ILE A 379 -6.37 8.19 7.50
C ILE A 379 -6.21 7.29 8.73
N GLY A 380 -7.17 7.31 9.66
CA GLY A 380 -7.21 6.34 10.76
C GLY A 380 -7.29 4.90 10.28
N VAL A 381 -8.19 4.60 9.33
CA VAL A 381 -8.30 3.27 8.71
C VAL A 381 -7.00 2.86 8.01
N PHE A 382 -6.39 3.80 7.29
CA PHE A 382 -5.09 3.60 6.64
C PHE A 382 -4.01 3.25 7.67
N ALA A 383 -3.95 3.92 8.82
CA ALA A 383 -2.95 3.66 9.84
C ALA A 383 -3.00 2.23 10.43
N PHE A 384 -4.14 1.53 10.35
CA PHE A 384 -4.23 0.11 10.76
C PHE A 384 -3.53 -0.85 9.79
N GLN A 385 -3.35 -0.46 8.53
CA GLN A 385 -2.86 -1.35 7.47
C GLN A 385 -1.37 -1.14 7.16
N PHE A 386 -0.86 0.06 7.41
CA PHE A 386 0.48 0.45 6.98
C PHE A 386 1.47 0.51 8.14
N PRO A 387 2.79 0.30 7.88
CA PRO A 387 3.83 0.38 8.91
C PRO A 387 3.81 1.70 9.68
N ALA A 388 4.14 1.65 10.98
CA ALA A 388 4.13 2.83 11.85
C ALA A 388 5.10 3.92 11.38
N ALA A 389 6.13 3.60 10.59
CA ALA A 389 6.96 4.59 9.89
C ALA A 389 6.15 5.56 9.02
N VAL A 390 5.16 5.03 8.28
CA VAL A 390 4.30 5.83 7.39
C VAL A 390 3.36 6.70 8.21
N SER A 391 2.81 6.14 9.30
CA SER A 391 1.95 6.86 10.23
C SER A 391 2.70 7.98 10.97
N LEU A 392 3.93 7.73 11.40
CA LEU A 392 4.83 8.72 12.01
C LEU A 392 5.07 9.89 11.04
N TYR A 393 5.45 9.57 9.80
CA TYR A 393 5.62 10.57 8.74
C TYR A 393 4.34 11.40 8.55
N TRP A 394 3.16 10.75 8.51
CA TRP A 394 1.88 11.46 8.40
C TRP A 394 1.67 12.42 9.56
N GLY A 395 1.86 11.95 10.79
CA GLY A 395 1.66 12.75 12.00
C GLY A 395 2.56 13.98 12.04
N VAL A 396 3.86 13.81 11.79
CA VAL A 396 4.83 14.92 11.73
C VAL A 396 4.49 15.89 10.60
N SER A 397 4.11 15.38 9.44
CA SER A 397 3.64 16.17 8.30
C SER A 397 2.41 17.01 8.64
N THR A 398 1.44 16.43 9.35
CA THR A 398 0.23 17.13 9.79
C THR A 398 0.55 18.20 10.84
N LEU A 399 1.44 17.91 11.81
CA LEU A 399 1.91 18.91 12.78
C LEU A 399 2.57 20.10 12.09
N PHE A 400 3.44 19.85 11.12
CA PHE A 400 4.02 20.92 10.29
C PHE A 400 2.94 21.73 9.57
N GLY A 401 1.96 21.04 8.97
CA GLY A 401 0.82 21.67 8.29
C GLY A 401 -0.04 22.53 9.22
N ILE A 402 -0.26 22.12 10.47
CA ILE A 402 -0.92 22.93 11.50
C ILE A 402 -0.11 24.20 11.77
N GLY A 403 1.21 24.07 11.99
CA GLY A 403 2.10 25.22 12.18
C GLY A 403 2.04 26.19 11.00
N GLN A 404 2.07 25.66 9.78
CA GLN A 404 1.95 26.43 8.55
C GLN A 404 0.61 27.18 8.47
N GLN A 405 -0.50 26.50 8.76
CA GLN A 405 -1.84 27.07 8.78
C GLN A 405 -1.96 28.20 9.82
N LEU A 406 -1.36 28.05 11.00
CA LEU A 406 -1.35 29.10 12.04
C LEU A 406 -0.65 30.38 11.54
N VAL A 407 0.48 30.25 10.85
CA VAL A 407 1.20 31.39 10.27
C VAL A 407 0.38 32.08 9.18
N VAL A 408 -0.24 31.31 8.27
CA VAL A 408 -1.09 31.86 7.19
C VAL A 408 -2.33 32.54 7.75
N ASN A 409 -2.93 31.99 8.80
CA ASN A 409 -4.11 32.55 9.44
C ASN A 409 -3.78 33.90 10.11
N ARG A 410 -2.61 34.03 10.73
CA ARG A 410 -2.13 35.28 11.35
C ARG A 410 -1.91 36.41 10.36
N LYS A 411 -1.34 36.16 9.17
CA LYS A 411 -1.02 37.21 8.17
C LYS A 411 -2.23 37.91 7.55
N THR A 412 -3.45 37.44 7.78
CA THR A 412 -4.66 37.97 7.14
C THR A 412 -5.76 38.33 8.15
N THR A 413 -5.44 38.23 9.44
CA THR A 413 -6.20 38.88 10.50
C THR A 413 -5.54 40.22 10.74
#